data_AF-A0A6B2VAS8-F1
#
_entry.id   AF-A0A6B2VAS8-F1
#
_cell.length_a   1.000
_cell.length_b   1.000
_cell.length_c   1.000
_cell.angle_alpha   90.00
_cell.angle_beta   90.00
_cell.angle_gamma   90.00
#
_symmetry.space_group_name_H-M   'P 1'
#
loop_
_entity.id
_entity.type
_entity.pdbx_description
1 polymer ?
#
loop_
_entity_poly.entity_id
_entity_poly.type
_entity_poly.pdbx_seq_one_letter_code
_entity_poly.pdbx_strand_id
1 'polypeptide(L)'
;LVVAGQGTVGLEVLRDAPDVDTLVVPVGGGGLLAGVCLAAAHLRSAVRIVGVEPERTRRYACSLAAGHPVELPPGDSVADGLRGQRPGEVILPVVRRRVDELVGVDDRAVLRAMDL
;
A
#
# COMPACT_ATOMS: atom_id res chain seq x y z
N LEU A 1 -15.55 2.33 -7.55
CA LEU A 1 -15.77 3.52 -6.70
C LEU A 1 -14.86 3.55 -5.48
N VAL A 2 -14.65 2.44 -4.75
CA VAL A 2 -13.79 2.40 -3.55
C VAL A 2 -12.38 2.98 -3.78
N VAL A 3 -11.63 2.45 -4.76
CA VAL A 3 -10.25 2.93 -5.05
C VAL A 3 -10.20 4.42 -5.36
N ALA A 4 -11.15 4.93 -6.16
CA ALA A 4 -11.22 6.34 -6.51
C ALA A 4 -11.49 7.22 -5.28
N GLY A 5 -12.40 6.80 -4.40
CA GLY A 5 -12.66 7.48 -3.13
C GLY A 5 -11.42 7.51 -2.24
N GLN A 6 -10.68 6.41 -2.13
CA GLN A 6 -9.43 6.38 -1.35
C GLN A 6 -8.32 7.26 -1.97
N GLY A 7 -8.37 7.49 -3.28
CA GLY A 7 -7.40 8.33 -3.98
C GLY A 7 -7.50 9.82 -3.63
N THR A 8 -8.61 10.28 -3.02
CA THR A 8 -8.73 11.69 -2.61
C THR A 8 -7.69 12.06 -1.56
N VAL A 9 -7.33 11.14 -0.67
CA VAL A 9 -6.24 11.31 0.30
C VAL A 9 -4.92 11.63 -0.43
N GLY A 10 -4.62 10.92 -1.53
CA GLY A 10 -3.44 11.22 -2.34
C GLY A 10 -3.51 12.59 -3.00
N LEU A 11 -4.68 13.02 -3.47
CA LEU A 11 -4.88 14.35 -4.05
C LEU A 11 -4.67 15.47 -3.02
N GLU A 12 -5.16 15.27 -1.79
CA GLU A 12 -4.99 16.22 -0.68
C GLU A 12 -3.52 16.36 -0.30
N VAL A 13 -2.82 15.24 -0.05
CA VAL A 13 -1.39 15.25 0.31
C VAL A 13 -0.54 15.96 -0.76
N LEU A 14 -0.79 15.67 -2.05
CA LEU A 14 -0.01 16.28 -3.15
C LEU A 14 -0.32 17.76 -3.36
N ARG A 15 -1.47 18.25 -2.90
CA ARG A 15 -1.81 19.68 -2.92
C ARG A 15 -1.20 20.42 -1.74
N ASP A 16 -1.27 19.83 -0.55
CA ASP A 16 -0.83 20.45 0.69
C ASP A 16 0.70 20.39 0.84
N ALA A 17 1.34 19.35 0.29
CA ALA A 17 2.78 19.17 0.25
C ALA A 17 3.26 18.93 -1.20
N PRO A 18 3.29 19.98 -2.05
CA PRO A 18 3.59 19.84 -3.48
C PRO A 18 5.01 19.32 -3.74
N ASP A 19 5.93 19.54 -2.80
CA ASP A 19 7.33 19.14 -2.88
C ASP A 19 7.59 17.73 -2.30
N VAL A 20 6.56 16.99 -1.88
CA VAL A 20 6.75 15.64 -1.32
C VAL A 20 7.44 14.70 -2.32
N ASP A 21 8.51 14.06 -1.87
CA ASP A 21 9.31 13.15 -2.71
C ASP A 21 8.94 11.68 -2.52
N THR A 22 8.41 11.31 -1.36
CA THR A 22 8.04 9.92 -1.04
C THR A 22 6.76 9.86 -0.22
N LEU A 23 5.85 8.97 -0.63
CA LEU A 23 4.64 8.61 0.08
C LEU A 23 4.74 7.17 0.59
N VAL A 24 4.64 7.01 1.91
CA VAL A 24 4.61 5.70 2.57
C VAL A 24 3.16 5.39 2.92
N VAL A 25 2.62 4.30 2.39
CA VAL A 25 1.18 4.00 2.46
C VAL A 25 0.93 2.60 3.03
N PRO A 26 0.11 2.43 4.08
CA PRO A 26 -0.21 1.12 4.63
C PRO A 26 -1.06 0.29 3.65
N VAL A 27 -0.85 -1.02 3.64
CA VAL A 27 -1.42 -1.94 2.65
C VAL A 27 -2.18 -3.07 3.33
N GLY A 28 -3.45 -2.78 3.65
CA GLY A 28 -4.45 -3.79 3.95
C GLY A 28 -5.02 -4.28 2.64
N GLY A 29 -6.33 -4.13 2.42
CA GLY A 29 -6.99 -4.41 1.14
C GLY A 29 -6.29 -3.81 -0.09
N GLY A 30 -5.54 -2.71 0.07
CA GLY A 30 -4.71 -2.07 -0.96
C GLY A 30 -5.43 -0.96 -1.74
N GLY A 31 -6.69 -0.67 -1.39
CA GLY A 31 -7.48 0.39 -2.03
C GLY A 31 -6.85 1.77 -1.85
N LEU A 32 -6.33 2.07 -0.65
CA LEU A 32 -5.60 3.32 -0.37
C LEU A 32 -4.33 3.43 -1.22
N LEU A 33 -3.48 2.41 -1.20
CA LEU A 33 -2.26 2.36 -2.01
C LEU A 33 -2.56 2.58 -3.50
N ALA A 34 -3.51 1.84 -4.07
CA ALA A 34 -3.90 2.02 -5.47
C ALA A 34 -4.48 3.41 -5.74
N GLY A 35 -5.30 3.94 -4.83
CA GLY A 35 -5.86 5.29 -4.95
C GLY A 35 -4.77 6.35 -4.99
N VAL A 36 -3.81 6.29 -4.05
CA VAL A 36 -2.66 7.20 -3.98
C VAL A 36 -1.79 7.08 -5.24
N CYS A 37 -1.54 5.86 -5.74
CA CYS A 37 -0.82 5.64 -6.99
C CYS A 37 -1.49 6.33 -8.19
N LEU A 38 -2.82 6.28 -8.27
CA LEU A 38 -3.57 6.90 -9.35
C LEU A 38 -3.61 8.43 -9.21
N ALA A 39 -3.71 8.95 -7.98
CA ALA A 39 -3.63 10.39 -7.70
C ALA A 39 -2.25 10.96 -8.08
N ALA A 40 -1.17 10.32 -7.64
CA ALA A 40 0.20 10.69 -7.99
C ALA A 40 0.42 10.63 -9.51
N ALA A 41 -0.03 9.56 -10.17
CA ALA A 41 0.07 9.45 -11.62
C ALA A 41 -0.65 10.58 -12.39
N HIS A 42 -1.70 11.16 -11.81
CA HIS A 42 -2.46 12.24 -12.42
C HIS A 42 -1.83 13.61 -12.19
N LEU A 43 -1.27 13.86 -11.00
CA LEU A 43 -0.77 15.18 -10.59
C LEU A 43 0.75 15.33 -10.73
N ARG A 44 1.55 14.31 -10.38
CA ARG A 44 3.01 14.36 -10.37
C ARG A 44 3.61 12.96 -10.52
N SER A 45 4.22 12.67 -11.68
CA SER A 45 4.80 11.34 -11.99
C SER A 45 6.08 10.98 -11.22
N ALA A 46 6.70 11.93 -10.50
CA ALA A 46 8.03 11.76 -9.89
C ALA A 46 8.00 11.47 -8.37
N VAL A 47 6.84 11.22 -7.77
CA VAL A 47 6.73 10.89 -6.34
C VAL A 47 6.96 9.39 -6.15
N ARG A 48 7.90 9.01 -5.30
CA ARG A 48 8.13 7.61 -4.92
C ARG A 48 7.00 7.11 -4.03
N ILE A 49 6.47 5.94 -4.30
CA ILE A 49 5.40 5.31 -3.52
C ILE A 49 5.89 3.99 -2.92
N VAL A 50 5.89 3.93 -1.59
CA VAL A 50 6.27 2.77 -0.81
C VAL A 50 5.03 2.21 -0.11
N GLY A 51 4.65 0.99 -0.44
CA GLY A 51 3.60 0.28 0.30
C GLY A 51 4.17 -0.49 1.49
N VAL A 52 3.49 -0.45 2.63
CA VAL A 52 3.89 -1.17 3.84
C VAL A 52 2.85 -2.22 4.23
N GLU A 53 3.27 -3.48 4.28
CA GLU A 53 2.47 -4.63 4.69
C GLU A 53 2.97 -5.18 6.04
N PRO A 54 2.11 -5.75 6.90
CA PRO A 54 2.60 -6.61 7.96
C PRO A 54 3.33 -7.81 7.37
N GLU A 55 4.49 -8.17 7.93
CA GLU A 55 5.37 -9.22 7.39
C GLU A 55 4.63 -10.57 7.23
N ARG A 56 3.70 -10.86 8.15
CA ARG A 56 2.91 -12.09 8.16
C ARG A 56 1.76 -12.11 7.14
N THR A 57 1.39 -10.96 6.56
CA THR A 57 0.27 -10.83 5.61
C THR A 57 0.64 -10.08 4.33
N ARG A 58 1.94 -10.11 3.96
CA ARG A 58 2.57 -9.41 2.83
C ARG A 58 2.22 -9.93 1.42
N ARG A 59 0.94 -10.16 1.17
CA ARG A 59 0.44 -10.84 -0.02
C ARG A 59 0.69 -10.09 -1.32
N TYR A 60 0.75 -8.74 -1.31
CA TYR A 60 1.07 -7.98 -2.51
C TYR A 60 2.53 -8.21 -2.88
N ALA A 61 3.45 -8.10 -1.92
CA ALA A 61 4.87 -8.40 -2.15
C ALA A 61 5.06 -9.83 -2.68
N CYS A 62 4.45 -10.82 -2.02
CA CYS A 62 4.50 -12.22 -2.47
C CYS A 62 3.93 -12.41 -3.89
N SER A 63 2.82 -11.74 -4.21
CA SER A 63 2.17 -11.88 -5.54
C SER A 63 2.94 -11.18 -6.66
N LEU A 64 3.61 -10.06 -6.35
CA LEU A 64 4.52 -9.43 -7.30
C LEU A 64 5.70 -10.34 -7.61
N ALA A 65 6.33 -10.89 -6.57
CA ALA A 65 7.47 -11.82 -6.71
C ALA A 65 7.09 -13.11 -7.46
N ALA A 66 5.90 -13.66 -7.20
CA ALA A 66 5.42 -14.87 -7.86
C ALA A 66 4.94 -14.65 -9.32
N GLY A 67 4.73 -13.40 -9.75
CA GLY A 67 4.18 -13.12 -11.08
C GLY A 67 2.65 -13.25 -11.18
N HIS A 68 1.98 -13.85 -10.20
CA HIS A 68 0.53 -14.04 -10.17
C HIS A 68 -0.04 -13.77 -8.77
N PRO A 69 -1.37 -13.57 -8.61
CA PRO A 69 -1.97 -13.49 -7.28
C PRO A 69 -1.65 -14.74 -6.45
N VAL A 70 -1.16 -14.52 -5.24
CA VAL A 70 -0.89 -15.55 -4.23
C VAL A 70 -1.85 -15.33 -3.06
N GLU A 71 -2.40 -16.41 -2.54
CA GLU A 71 -3.16 -16.42 -1.30
C GLU A 71 -2.24 -16.90 -0.17
N LEU A 72 -2.13 -16.10 0.87
CA LEU A 72 -1.38 -16.44 2.07
C LEU A 72 -2.31 -17.07 3.12
N PRO A 73 -1.79 -17.96 3.99
CA PRO A 73 -2.56 -18.40 5.16
C PRO A 73 -2.92 -17.19 6.04
N PRO A 74 -3.96 -17.32 6.91
CA PRO A 74 -4.26 -16.30 7.91
C PRO A 74 -3.01 -15.98 8.74
N GLY A 75 -2.72 -14.69 8.91
CA GLY A 75 -1.59 -14.20 9.71
C GLY A 75 -2.07 -13.23 10.78
N ASP A 76 -1.58 -13.43 12.00
CA ASP A 76 -1.81 -12.50 13.10
C ASP A 76 -0.84 -11.32 13.02
N SER A 77 -1.38 -10.12 13.25
CA SER A 77 -0.63 -8.88 13.40
C SER A 77 -1.41 -7.88 14.24
N VAL A 78 -0.76 -7.06 15.07
CA VAL A 78 -1.40 -5.93 15.76
C VAL A 78 -2.13 -4.98 14.79
N ALA A 79 -1.73 -4.94 13.51
CA ALA A 79 -2.43 -4.23 12.44
C ALA A 79 -3.59 -5.07 11.87
N ASP A 80 -4.66 -5.19 12.64
CA ASP A 80 -5.85 -6.01 12.32
C ASP A 80 -6.53 -5.67 10.99
N GLY A 81 -6.64 -4.38 10.67
CA GLY A 81 -7.20 -3.89 9.40
C GLY A 81 -6.37 -4.26 8.16
N LEU A 82 -5.16 -4.80 8.34
CA LEU A 82 -4.25 -5.14 7.24
C LEU A 82 -4.11 -6.65 6.97
N ARG A 83 -4.88 -7.51 7.66
CA ARG A 83 -4.76 -8.98 7.62
C ARG A 83 -5.38 -9.67 6.40
N GLY A 84 -5.45 -9.00 5.24
CA GLY A 84 -5.95 -9.61 4.01
C GLY A 84 -5.08 -10.80 3.57
N GLN A 85 -5.68 -11.82 2.93
CA GLN A 85 -4.97 -13.05 2.53
C GLN A 85 -4.61 -13.10 1.03
N ARG A 86 -5.47 -12.52 0.19
CA ARG A 86 -5.26 -12.45 -1.27
C ARG A 86 -5.27 -10.98 -1.75
N PRO A 87 -4.46 -10.60 -2.74
CA PRO A 87 -4.57 -9.29 -3.39
C PRO A 87 -5.94 -9.10 -4.05
N GLY A 88 -6.41 -7.85 -4.08
CA GLY A 88 -7.60 -7.51 -4.86
C GLY A 88 -7.31 -7.50 -6.36
N GLU A 89 -8.22 -8.05 -7.17
CA GLU A 89 -8.04 -8.19 -8.62
C GLU A 89 -7.90 -6.85 -9.35
N VAL A 90 -8.60 -5.82 -8.87
CA VAL A 90 -8.50 -4.45 -9.40
C VAL A 90 -7.20 -3.76 -8.96
N ILE A 91 -6.69 -4.13 -7.79
CA ILE A 91 -5.62 -3.40 -7.09
C ILE A 91 -4.25 -3.92 -7.52
N LEU A 92 -4.08 -5.23 -7.64
CA LEU A 92 -2.79 -5.84 -8.00
C LEU A 92 -2.20 -5.29 -9.32
N PRO A 93 -2.97 -5.06 -10.40
CA PRO A 93 -2.44 -4.45 -11.62
C PRO A 93 -1.93 -3.01 -11.41
N VAL A 94 -2.55 -2.23 -10.52
CA VAL A 94 -2.10 -0.87 -10.18
C VAL A 94 -0.80 -0.95 -9.39
N VAL A 95 -0.77 -1.80 -8.36
CA VAL A 95 0.41 -2.01 -7.51
C VAL A 95 1.61 -2.44 -8.36
N ARG A 96 1.44 -3.43 -9.24
CA ARG A 96 2.49 -3.90 -10.15
C ARG A 96 3.07 -2.81 -11.07
N ARG A 97 2.27 -1.82 -11.46
CA ARG A 97 2.66 -0.79 -12.43
C ARG A 97 3.21 0.48 -11.81
N ARG A 98 2.85 0.78 -10.56
CA ARG A 98 3.01 2.14 -9.99
C ARG A 98 3.66 2.19 -8.62
N VAL A 99 3.82 1.07 -7.94
CA VAL A 99 4.46 1.04 -6.62
C VAL A 99 5.94 0.79 -6.81
N ASP A 100 6.75 1.65 -6.24
CA ASP A 100 8.21 1.57 -6.35
C ASP A 100 8.78 0.50 -5.42
N GLU A 101 8.17 0.32 -4.25
CA GLU A 101 8.64 -0.63 -3.24
C GLU A 101 7.49 -1.14 -2.36
N LEU A 102 7.57 -2.41 -1.97
CA LEU A 102 6.73 -3.00 -0.92
C LEU A 102 7.63 -3.48 0.23
N VAL A 103 7.37 -2.97 1.43
CA VAL A 103 8.13 -3.28 2.65
C VAL A 103 7.26 -4.07 3.60
N GLY A 104 7.80 -5.18 4.12
CA GLY A 104 7.21 -5.93 5.21
C GLY A 104 7.72 -5.44 6.56
N VAL A 105 6.82 -5.27 7.54
CA VAL A 105 7.18 -4.86 8.91
C VAL A 105 6.60 -5.81 9.95
N ASP A 106 7.34 -6.07 11.02
CA ASP A 106 6.83 -6.87 12.14
C ASP A 106 6.02 -6.02 13.13
N ASP A 107 5.25 -6.69 13.98
CA ASP A 107 4.43 -6.02 14.99
C ASP A 107 5.26 -5.18 15.97
N ARG A 108 6.53 -5.53 16.20
CA ARG A 108 7.43 -4.75 17.04
C ARG A 108 7.74 -3.40 16.41
N ALA A 109 7.93 -3.34 15.09
CA ALA A 109 8.10 -2.09 14.36
C ALA A 109 6.82 -1.25 14.37
N VAL A 110 5.66 -1.88 14.22
CA VAL A 110 4.35 -1.18 14.31
C VAL A 110 4.16 -0.56 15.70
N LEU A 111 4.35 -1.34 16.76
CA LEU A 111 4.20 -0.85 18.14
C LEU A 111 5.18 0.28 18.45
N ARG A 112 6.45 0.15 18.06
CA ARG A 112 7.45 1.22 18.23
C ARG A 112 7.07 2.52 17.51
N ALA A 113 6.40 2.44 16.36
CA ALA A 113 5.95 3.62 15.63
C ALA A 113 4.71 4.28 16.29
N MET A 114 3.95 3.54 17.09
CA MET A 114 2.82 4.08 17.86
C MET A 114 3.25 4.77 19.16
N ASP A 115 4.42 4.42 19.70
CA ASP A 115 4.99 4.99 20.93
C ASP A 115 5.75 6.33 20.70
N LEU A 116 5.58 6.95 19.52
CA LEU A 116 6.23 8.22 19.14
C LEU A 116 5.70 9.43 19.93
#